data_AF-A0A5N5LXL5-F1
#
_entry.id   AF-A0A5N5LXL5-F1
#
_cell.length_a   1.000
_cell.length_b   1.000
_cell.length_c   1.000
_cell.angle_alpha   90.00
_cell.angle_beta   90.00
_cell.angle_gamma   90.00
#
_symmetry.space_group_name_H-M   'P 1'
#
loop_
_entity.id
_entity.type
_entity.pdbx_description
1 polymer ?
#
loop_
_entity_poly.entity_id
_entity_poly.type
_entity_poly.pdbx_seq_one_letter_code
_entity_poly.pdbx_strand_id
1 'polypeptide(L)' 'AREFEVPYGRLRNRLAGLKPKKGTPVLNTKLSNAEEKVVCRYIDRFNRINLVVKLEFVVDIANAIL' A
#
# COMPACT_ATOMS: atom_id res chain seq x y z
N ALA A 1 -3.24 15.59 -16.24
CA ALA A 1 -2.84 14.43 -17.06
C ALA A 1 -1.50 14.67 -17.73
N ARG A 2 -1.42 15.69 -18.59
CA ARG A 2 -0.19 16.10 -19.30
C ARG A 2 0.93 16.58 -18.35
N GLU A 3 0.57 17.28 -17.28
CA GLU A 3 1.48 17.81 -16.26
C GLU A 3 2.18 16.74 -15.40
N PHE A 4 1.59 15.54 -15.29
CA PHE A 4 2.14 14.42 -14.52
C PHE A 4 2.57 13.26 -15.42
N GLU A 5 2.64 13.48 -16.74
CA GLU A 5 2.93 12.45 -17.75
C GLU A 5 2.07 11.18 -17.63
N VAL A 6 0.84 11.32 -17.12
CA VAL A 6 -0.08 10.19 -16.95
C VAL A 6 -1.02 10.10 -18.15
N PRO A 7 -1.08 8.95 -18.85
CA PRO A 7 -2.03 8.75 -19.93
C PRO A 7 -3.46 8.97 -19.47
N TYR A 8 -4.26 9.72 -20.24
CA TYR A 8 -5.65 10.03 -19.91
C TYR A 8 -6.49 8.77 -19.63
N GLY A 9 -6.29 7.70 -20.41
CA GLY A 9 -6.94 6.41 -20.20
C GLY A 9 -6.64 5.81 -18.82
N ARG A 10 -5.43 6.00 -18.27
CA ARG A 10 -5.07 5.54 -16.93
C ARG A 10 -5.85 6.30 -15.86
N LEU A 11 -6.05 7.61 -16.02
CA LEU A 11 -6.83 8.42 -15.08
C LEU A 11 -8.32 8.07 -15.13
N ARG A 12 -8.88 7.91 -16.34
CA ARG A 12 -10.27 7.48 -16.52
C ARG A 12 -10.53 6.11 -15.89
N ASN A 13 -9.61 5.16 -16.06
CA ASN A 13 -9.73 3.83 -15.45
C ASN A 13 -9.66 3.87 -13.92
N ARG A 14 -8.78 4.71 -13.36
CA ARG A 14 -8.71 4.94 -11.90
C ARG A 14 -9.99 5.58 -11.36
N LEU A 15 -10.54 6.59 -12.06
CA LEU A 15 -11.80 7.24 -11.69
C LEU A 15 -12.97 6.25 -11.70
N ALA A 16 -12.98 5.33 -12.66
CA ALA A 16 -13.98 4.26 -12.76
C ALA A 16 -13.77 3.11 -11.74
N GLY A 17 -12.76 3.20 -10.87
CA GLY A 17 -12.46 2.16 -9.87
C GLY A 17 -11.99 0.83 -10.47
N LEU A 18 -11.51 0.83 -11.73
CA LEU A 18 -11.02 -0.39 -12.37
C LEU A 18 -9.75 -0.88 -11.67
N LYS A 19 -9.83 -2.07 -11.08
CA LYS A 19 -8.70 -2.72 -10.43
C LYS A 19 -7.66 -3.13 -11.48
N PRO A 20 -6.36 -3.13 -11.13
CA PRO A 20 -5.32 -3.66 -11.99
C PRO A 20 -5.61 -5.13 -12.34
N LYS A 21 -5.19 -5.56 -13.53
CA LYS A 21 -5.35 -6.96 -13.95
C LYS A 21 -4.66 -7.88 -12.94
N LYS A 22 -5.29 -9.01 -12.63
CA LYS A 22 -4.73 -10.02 -11.73
C LYS A 22 -3.34 -10.44 -12.22
N GLY A 23 -2.33 -10.30 -11.37
CA GLY A 23 -0.93 -10.63 -11.71
C GLY A 23 -0.07 -9.47 -12.22
N THR A 24 -0.64 -8.30 -12.51
CA THR A 24 0.18 -7.08 -12.75
C THR A 24 0.52 -6.42 -11.42
N PRO A 25 1.82 -6.27 -11.07
CA PRO A 25 2.22 -5.59 -9.86
C PRO A 25 1.81 -4.12 -9.91
N VAL A 26 1.31 -3.62 -8.79
CA VAL A 26 0.87 -2.24 -8.64
C VAL A 26 2.13 -1.38 -8.52
N LEU A 27 2.50 -0.68 -9.60
CA LEU A 27 3.73 0.15 -9.65
C LEU A 27 3.67 1.39 -8.74
N ASN A 28 2.56 1.63 -8.06
CA ASN A 28 2.37 2.74 -7.12
C ASN A 28 2.33 2.29 -5.66
N THR A 29 2.87 1.11 -5.35
CA THR A 29 3.15 0.73 -3.96
C THR A 29 4.30 1.59 -3.45
N LYS A 30 4.07 2.27 -2.33
CA LYS A 30 5.12 3.06 -1.65
C LYS A 30 6.16 2.16 -1.00
N LEU A 31 5.74 0.97 -0.57
CA LEU A 31 6.58 -0.02 0.09
C LEU A 31 6.94 -1.14 -0.88
N SER A 32 8.14 -1.69 -0.73
CA SER A 32 8.54 -2.94 -1.37
C SER A 32 7.83 -4.14 -0.71
N ASN A 33 7.75 -5.27 -1.42
CA ASN A 33 7.20 -6.52 -0.85
C ASN A 33 7.93 -6.95 0.43
N ALA A 34 9.22 -6.61 0.57
CA ALA A 34 9.99 -6.93 1.77
C ALA A 34 9.57 -6.04 2.96
N GLU A 35 9.35 -4.75 2.70
CA GLU A 35 8.90 -3.77 3.70
C GLU A 35 7.46 -4.06 4.15
N GLU A 36 6.56 -4.39 3.23
CA GLU A 36 5.20 -4.83 3.59
C GLU A 36 5.23 -6.06 4.50
N LYS A 37 6.12 -7.03 4.23
CA LYS A 37 6.31 -8.21 5.11
C LYS A 37 6.83 -7.84 6.49
N VAL A 38 7.56 -6.75 6.65
CA VAL A 38 8.00 -6.28 7.98
C VAL A 38 6.80 -5.71 8.73
N VAL A 39 6.00 -4.87 8.08
CA VAL A 39 4.77 -4.31 8.67
C VAL A 39 3.79 -5.42 9.07
N CYS A 40 3.56 -6.41 8.20
CA CYS A 40 2.70 -7.55 8.51
C CYS A 40 3.23 -8.36 9.72
N ARG A 41 4.53 -8.65 9.75
CA ARG A 41 5.13 -9.34 10.91
C ARG A 41 5.00 -8.56 12.21
N TYR A 42 5.04 -7.23 12.13
CA TYR A 42 4.82 -6.37 13.29
C TYR A 42 3.37 -6.49 13.78
N ILE A 43 2.39 -6.39 12.89
CA ILE A 43 0.96 -6.57 13.24
C ILE A 43 0.73 -7.96 13.83
N ASP A 44 1.29 -9.01 13.22
CA ASP A 44 1.18 -10.38 13.72
C ASP A 44 1.76 -10.53 15.14
N ARG A 45 2.87 -9.83 15.43
CA ARG A 45 3.47 -9.82 16.77
C ARG A 45 2.54 -9.16 17.79
N PHE A 46 1.88 -8.07 17.44
CA PHE A 46 0.90 -7.41 18.32
C PHE A 46 -0.35 -8.27 18.55
N ASN A 47 -0.83 -8.92 17.49
CA ASN A 47 -1.97 -9.82 17.57
C ASN A 47 -1.68 -11.01 18.52
N ARG A 48 -0.44 -11.53 18.51
CA ARG A 48 -0.01 -12.58 19.47
C ARG A 48 0.00 -12.11 20.93
N ILE A 49 0.12 -10.81 21.18
CA ILE A 49 0.09 -10.22 22.53
C ILE A 49 -1.36 -9.78 22.90
N ASN A 50 -2.35 -10.11 22.06
CA ASN A 50 -3.76 -9.70 22.20
C ASN A 50 -3.95 -8.17 22.27
N LEU A 51 -3.05 -7.41 21.64
CA LEU A 51 -3.16 -5.96 21.55
C LEU A 51 -3.88 -5.56 20.26
N VAL A 52 -4.88 -4.70 20.40
CA VAL A 52 -5.59 -4.12 19.25
C VAL A 52 -4.68 -3.07 18.62
N VAL A 53 -4.19 -3.35 17.41
CA VAL A 53 -3.39 -2.40 16.64
C VAL A 53 -4.32 -1.36 16.03
N LYS A 54 -4.19 -0.09 16.48
CA LYS A 54 -4.85 1.03 15.80
C LYS A 54 -4.16 1.31 14.47
N LEU A 55 -4.93 1.77 13.49
CA LEU A 55 -4.44 2.09 12.15
C LEU A 55 -3.30 3.13 12.16
N GLU A 56 -3.34 4.08 13.10
CA GLU A 56 -2.34 5.13 13.28
C GLU A 56 -0.93 4.55 13.48
N PHE A 57 -0.79 3.52 14.33
CA PHE A 57 0.50 2.87 14.57
C PHE A 57 1.04 2.16 13.32
N VAL A 58 0.16 1.59 12.50
CA VAL A 58 0.57 0.95 11.24
C VAL A 58 1.11 1.99 10.26
N VAL A 59 0.47 3.16 10.20
CA VAL A 59 0.91 4.28 9.36
C VAL A 59 2.26 4.83 9.84
N ASP A 60 2.42 5.03 11.14
CA ASP A 60 3.67 5.55 11.72
C ASP A 60 4.85 4.63 11.42
N ILE A 61 4.66 3.32 11.52
CA ILE A 61 5.71 2.34 11.24
C ILE A 61 5.99 2.24 9.75
N ALA A 62 4.94 2.22 8.92
CA ALA A 62 5.12 2.26 7.47
C ALA A 62 5.90 3.50 7.03
N ASN A 63 5.67 4.65 7.68
CA ASN A 63 6.41 5.87 7.43
C ASN A 63 7.85 5.84 7.99
N ALA A 64 8.10 5.13 9.09
CA ALA A 64 9.44 4.97 9.66
C ALA A 64 10.33 4.00 8.87
N ILE A 65 9.74 3.14 8.03
CA ILE A 65 10.45 2.19 7.16
C ILE A 65 10.86 2.83 5.81
N LEU A 66 10.12 3.85 5.37
CA LEU A 66 10.40 4.65 4.16
C LEU A 66 11.63 5.56 4.35
#